data_AF-A0A7Y5LDU6-F1
#
_entry.id   AF-A0A7Y5LDU6-F1
#
_cell.length_a   1.000
_cell.length_b   1.000
_cell.length_c   1.000
_cell.angle_alpha   90.00
_cell.angle_beta   90.00
_cell.angle_gamma   90.00
#
_symmetry.space_group_name_H-M   'P 1'
#
loop_
_entity.id
_entity.type
_entity.pdbx_description
1 polymer ?
#
loop_
_entity_poly.entity_id
_entity_poly.type
_entity_poly.pdbx_seq_one_letter_code
_entity_poly.pdbx_strand_id
1 'polypeptide(L)'
;IVLHDGTQVLDTFTTLLNPERSIPWSITQLTGITDEMVAHAPRFYEVAKQIVEMTEGAIFVAHNVSFDFSFVREEFARLGYTYSRKQLCTVRLARKVFPGLPSYSLSNLKRHFDIYAENSHRALDDTLATVQIFERILTAQQGKDNIKTLVNHGVRETKLPQNITLERLHAAPDACGVYYLHDERGEVIYVGKSLNIRKRLFEHFADQTPKGEKMRAGVADFSYEITGSELVALLLDHVFGHA
;
A
#
# COMPACT_ATOMS: atom_id res chain seq x y z
N ILE A 1 2.73 -15.59 2.66
CA ILE A 1 4.00 -14.82 2.69
C ILE A 1 5.10 -15.74 2.18
N VAL A 2 5.91 -15.27 1.24
CA VAL A 2 7.14 -15.95 0.81
C VAL A 2 8.28 -14.98 1.09
N LEU A 3 9.22 -15.38 1.95
CA LEU A 3 10.42 -14.60 2.25
C LEU A 3 11.49 -14.95 1.22
N HIS A 4 12.12 -13.94 0.62
CA HIS A 4 13.04 -14.10 -0.50
C HIS A 4 14.22 -13.13 -0.36
N ASP A 5 15.43 -13.58 -0.69
CA ASP A 5 16.67 -12.80 -0.54
C ASP A 5 17.12 -12.05 -1.82
N GLY A 6 16.32 -12.14 -2.87
CA GLY A 6 16.62 -11.63 -4.21
C GLY A 6 17.17 -12.69 -5.17
N THR A 7 17.52 -13.87 -4.67
CA THR A 7 18.00 -15.02 -5.47
C THR A 7 17.20 -16.28 -5.25
N GLN A 8 16.74 -16.54 -4.01
CA GLN A 8 16.00 -17.73 -3.65
C GLN A 8 14.97 -17.47 -2.55
N VAL A 9 13.99 -18.37 -2.45
CA VAL A 9 13.03 -18.42 -1.34
C VAL A 9 13.74 -18.92 -0.08
N LEU A 10 13.64 -18.15 0.99
CA LEU A 10 14.20 -18.49 2.31
C LEU A 10 13.18 -19.20 3.20
N ASP A 11 11.93 -18.75 3.17
CA ASP A 11 10.87 -19.28 4.03
C ASP A 11 9.49 -19.01 3.43
N THR A 12 8.48 -19.78 3.84
CA THR A 12 7.10 -19.63 3.39
C THR A 12 6.14 -19.81 4.55
N PHE A 13 5.22 -18.85 4.70
CA PHE A 13 4.13 -18.88 5.67
C PHE A 13 2.79 -18.78 4.94
N THR A 14 1.91 -19.73 5.21
CA THR A 14 0.55 -19.75 4.68
C THR A 14 -0.41 -20.20 5.79
N THR A 15 -1.55 -19.51 5.90
CA THR A 15 -2.61 -19.89 6.82
C THR A 15 -3.93 -19.35 6.30
N LEU A 16 -5.01 -20.07 6.57
CA LEU A 16 -6.33 -19.47 6.60
C LEU A 16 -6.49 -18.65 7.88
N LEU A 17 -7.45 -17.72 7.87
CA LEU A 17 -7.78 -16.93 9.06
C LEU A 17 -9.27 -17.06 9.36
N ASN A 18 -9.60 -17.26 10.63
CA ASN A 18 -10.97 -17.16 11.11
C ASN A 18 -11.36 -15.67 11.19
N PRO A 19 -12.33 -15.20 10.37
CA PRO A 19 -12.73 -13.79 10.34
C PRO A 19 -13.72 -13.43 11.46
N GLU A 20 -14.06 -14.38 12.35
CA GLU A 20 -15.01 -14.23 13.46
C GLU A 20 -16.41 -13.78 13.02
N ARG A 21 -16.75 -14.06 11.76
CA ARG A 21 -18.05 -13.76 11.15
C ARG A 21 -18.31 -14.70 10.00
N SER A 22 -19.57 -14.88 9.63
CA SER A 22 -19.92 -15.70 8.46
C SER A 22 -19.36 -15.11 7.17
N ILE A 23 -18.85 -15.99 6.30
CA ILE A 23 -18.36 -15.63 4.96
C ILE A 23 -19.57 -15.54 4.01
N PRO A 24 -19.83 -14.39 3.37
CA PRO A 24 -20.91 -14.28 2.41
C PRO A 24 -20.73 -15.26 1.24
N TRP A 25 -21.82 -15.87 0.76
CA TRP A 25 -21.77 -16.86 -0.31
C TRP A 25 -21.05 -16.37 -1.58
N SER A 26 -21.18 -15.08 -1.92
CA SER A 26 -20.48 -14.47 -3.05
C SER A 26 -18.94 -14.51 -2.91
N ILE A 27 -18.43 -14.37 -1.68
CA ILE A 27 -16.99 -14.47 -1.38
C ILE A 27 -16.53 -15.91 -1.44
N THR A 28 -17.34 -16.84 -0.94
CA THR A 28 -17.06 -18.29 -1.07
C THR A 28 -17.02 -18.71 -2.53
N GLN A 29 -17.93 -18.24 -3.38
CA GLN A 29 -17.87 -18.52 -4.83
C GLN A 29 -16.62 -17.94 -5.48
N LEU A 30 -16.20 -16.74 -5.07
CA LEU A 30 -15.02 -16.08 -5.64
C LEU A 30 -13.71 -16.76 -5.23
N THR A 31 -13.59 -17.11 -3.94
CA THR A 31 -12.32 -17.53 -3.32
C THR A 31 -12.21 -19.04 -3.12
N GLY A 32 -13.34 -19.74 -3.04
CA GLY A 32 -13.43 -21.14 -2.64
C GLY A 32 -13.33 -21.36 -1.12
N ILE A 33 -13.19 -20.30 -0.31
CA ILE A 33 -13.05 -20.40 1.15
C ILE A 33 -14.44 -20.46 1.79
N THR A 34 -14.70 -21.53 2.53
CA THR A 34 -15.96 -21.75 3.25
C THR A 34 -15.83 -21.46 4.75
N ASP A 35 -16.95 -21.27 5.44
CA ASP A 35 -16.98 -21.09 6.90
C ASP A 35 -16.35 -22.30 7.62
N GLU A 36 -16.57 -23.52 7.13
CA GLU A 36 -16.01 -24.74 7.70
C GLU A 36 -14.48 -24.78 7.61
N MET A 37 -13.91 -24.26 6.51
CA MET A 37 -12.45 -24.20 6.31
C MET A 37 -11.77 -23.27 7.31
N VAL A 38 -12.46 -22.21 7.74
CA VAL A 38 -11.89 -21.19 8.63
C VAL A 38 -12.34 -21.33 10.09
N ALA A 39 -13.29 -22.22 10.40
CA ALA A 39 -13.85 -22.37 11.74
C ALA A 39 -12.78 -22.66 12.81
N HIS A 40 -11.78 -23.47 12.47
CA HIS A 40 -10.65 -23.83 13.35
C HIS A 40 -9.34 -23.16 12.95
N ALA A 41 -9.36 -22.27 11.95
CA ALA A 41 -8.20 -21.49 11.56
C ALA A 41 -7.86 -20.46 12.66
N PRO A 42 -6.60 -20.05 12.79
CA PRO A 42 -6.23 -19.00 13.75
C PRO A 42 -6.90 -17.68 13.38
N ARG A 43 -7.16 -16.86 14.39
CA ARG A 43 -7.54 -15.45 14.22
C ARG A 43 -6.29 -14.64 13.91
N PHE A 44 -6.47 -13.45 13.33
CA PHE A 44 -5.33 -12.62 12.92
C PHE A 44 -4.36 -12.31 14.07
N TYR A 45 -4.86 -12.00 15.27
CA TYR A 45 -4.01 -11.69 16.42
C TYR A 45 -3.10 -12.84 16.85
N GLU A 46 -3.47 -14.09 16.56
CA GLU A 46 -2.69 -15.28 16.92
C GLU A 46 -1.45 -15.43 16.03
N VAL A 47 -1.51 -14.91 14.80
CA VAL A 47 -0.40 -14.98 13.83
C VAL A 47 0.31 -13.64 13.63
N ALA A 48 -0.23 -12.55 14.19
CA ALA A 48 0.28 -11.19 14.01
C ALA A 48 1.78 -11.07 14.36
N LYS A 49 2.20 -11.67 15.47
CA LYS A 49 3.62 -11.68 15.90
C LYS A 49 4.52 -12.33 14.86
N GLN A 50 4.15 -13.50 14.36
CA GLN A 50 4.92 -14.23 13.35
C GLN A 50 5.03 -13.43 12.06
N ILE A 51 3.96 -12.75 11.63
CA ILE A 51 3.99 -11.88 10.44
C ILE A 51 4.96 -10.71 10.64
N VAL A 52 4.96 -10.07 11.81
CA VAL A 52 5.91 -8.98 12.11
C VAL A 52 7.34 -9.48 12.06
N GLU A 53 7.64 -10.58 12.76
CA GLU A 53 8.98 -11.16 12.84
C GLU A 53 9.49 -11.60 11.47
N MET A 54 8.67 -12.30 10.69
CA MET A 54 9.03 -12.79 9.35
C MET A 54 9.28 -11.65 8.35
N THR A 55 8.60 -10.51 8.52
CA THR A 55 8.69 -9.37 7.59
C THR A 55 9.64 -8.27 8.08
N GLU A 56 10.29 -8.45 9.23
CA GLU A 56 11.17 -7.44 9.82
C GLU A 56 12.37 -7.18 8.91
N GLY A 57 12.69 -5.90 8.68
CA GLY A 57 13.73 -5.49 7.73
C GLY A 57 13.45 -5.78 6.25
N ALA A 58 12.38 -6.50 5.91
CA ALA A 58 12.03 -6.88 4.54
C ALA A 58 11.25 -5.78 3.79
N ILE A 59 11.22 -5.90 2.46
CA ILE A 59 10.37 -5.10 1.58
C ILE A 59 9.12 -5.91 1.28
N PHE A 60 7.94 -5.32 1.51
CA PHE A 60 6.67 -5.92 1.17
C PHE A 60 6.44 -5.83 -0.34
N VAL A 61 6.51 -6.98 -1.02
CA VAL A 61 6.33 -7.12 -2.46
C VAL A 61 4.98 -7.74 -2.77
N ALA A 62 4.17 -7.12 -3.62
CA ALA A 62 2.91 -7.69 -4.09
C ALA A 62 2.50 -7.18 -5.48
N HIS A 63 1.59 -7.91 -6.12
CA HIS A 63 1.02 -7.58 -7.42
C HIS A 63 -0.21 -6.69 -7.25
N ASN A 64 -0.02 -5.37 -7.39
CA ASN A 64 -0.93 -4.31 -6.91
C ASN A 64 -0.85 -4.06 -5.40
N VAL A 65 0.37 -3.77 -4.91
CA VAL A 65 0.71 -3.73 -3.48
C VAL A 65 -0.21 -2.89 -2.58
N SER A 66 -0.81 -1.81 -3.09
CA SER A 66 -1.71 -0.97 -2.30
C SER A 66 -2.95 -1.73 -1.83
N PHE A 67 -3.43 -2.70 -2.61
CA PHE A 67 -4.56 -3.55 -2.26
C PHE A 67 -4.20 -4.43 -1.05
N ASP A 68 -3.26 -5.36 -1.22
CA ASP A 68 -2.90 -6.33 -0.17
C ASP A 68 -2.36 -5.66 1.09
N PHE A 69 -1.49 -4.64 0.94
CA PHE A 69 -0.90 -3.94 2.08
C PHE A 69 -1.96 -3.20 2.91
N SER A 70 -3.04 -2.71 2.28
CA SER A 70 -4.11 -2.03 3.01
C SER A 70 -4.86 -2.97 3.96
N PHE A 71 -5.10 -4.22 3.55
CA PHE A 71 -5.73 -5.23 4.42
C PHE A 71 -4.83 -5.61 5.58
N VAL A 72 -3.54 -5.91 5.31
CA VAL A 72 -2.58 -6.24 6.38
C VAL A 72 -2.46 -5.10 7.38
N ARG A 73 -2.34 -3.87 6.90
CA ARG A 73 -2.26 -2.67 7.76
C ARG A 73 -3.52 -2.49 8.60
N GLU A 74 -4.70 -2.69 8.03
CA GLU A 74 -5.97 -2.57 8.75
C GLU A 74 -6.08 -3.63 9.86
N GLU A 75 -5.72 -4.87 9.58
CA GLU A 75 -5.74 -5.95 10.58
C GLU A 75 -4.80 -5.65 11.75
N PHE A 76 -3.61 -5.11 11.49
CA PHE A 76 -2.72 -4.64 12.56
C PHE A 76 -3.26 -3.39 13.29
N ALA A 77 -3.91 -2.47 12.59
CA ALA A 77 -4.51 -1.29 13.20
C ALA A 77 -5.62 -1.66 14.20
N ARG A 78 -6.41 -2.72 13.92
CA ARG A 78 -7.40 -3.28 14.86
C ARG A 78 -6.76 -3.77 16.16
N LEU A 79 -5.49 -4.17 16.12
CA LEU A 79 -4.70 -4.58 17.29
C LEU A 79 -3.95 -3.42 17.96
N GLY A 80 -4.13 -2.18 17.48
CA GLY A 80 -3.39 -1.02 17.97
C GLY A 80 -1.92 -1.00 17.54
N TYR A 81 -1.54 -1.77 16.52
CA TYR A 81 -0.17 -1.83 16.01
C TYR A 81 -0.02 -1.09 14.68
N THR A 82 0.95 -0.18 14.60
CA THR A 82 1.28 0.53 13.35
C THR A 82 2.17 -0.33 12.48
N TYR A 83 1.57 -1.11 11.58
CA TYR A 83 2.33 -1.91 10.62
C TYR A 83 2.90 -1.06 9.48
N SER A 84 4.23 -1.00 9.41
CA SER A 84 4.96 -0.24 8.40
C SER A 84 6.08 -1.07 7.80
N ARG A 85 6.10 -1.15 6.47
CA ARG A 85 7.15 -1.78 5.67
C ARG A 85 7.37 -0.97 4.40
N LYS A 86 8.59 -1.00 3.86
CA LYS A 86 8.86 -0.54 2.49
C LYS A 86 8.03 -1.38 1.53
N GLN A 87 7.48 -0.78 0.49
CA GLN A 87 6.59 -1.46 -0.45
C GLN A 87 7.18 -1.47 -1.86
N LEU A 88 6.85 -2.49 -2.63
CA LEU A 88 7.22 -2.60 -4.02
C LEU A 88 6.12 -3.32 -4.82
N CYS A 89 5.68 -2.69 -5.90
CA CYS A 89 4.57 -3.16 -6.72
C CYS A 89 5.06 -3.82 -8.00
N THR A 90 4.83 -5.12 -8.16
CA THR A 90 5.29 -5.86 -9.35
C THR A 90 4.61 -5.41 -10.63
N VAL A 91 3.37 -4.88 -10.58
CA VAL A 91 2.70 -4.27 -11.75
C VAL A 91 3.49 -3.05 -12.26
N ARG A 92 3.88 -2.15 -11.36
CA ARG A 92 4.63 -0.93 -11.71
C ARG A 92 6.01 -1.28 -12.27
N LEU A 93 6.67 -2.25 -11.65
CA LEU A 93 7.96 -2.74 -12.14
C LEU A 93 7.83 -3.45 -13.49
N ALA A 94 6.85 -4.33 -13.66
CA ALA A 94 6.62 -5.05 -14.91
C ALA A 94 6.36 -4.08 -16.07
N ARG A 95 5.57 -3.02 -15.87
CA ARG A 95 5.36 -1.97 -16.89
C ARG A 95 6.64 -1.27 -17.33
N LYS A 96 7.55 -1.05 -16.38
CA LYS A 96 8.82 -0.37 -16.66
C LYS A 96 9.82 -1.30 -17.36
N VAL A 97 9.88 -2.56 -16.94
CA VAL A 97 10.85 -3.54 -17.45
C VAL A 97 10.40 -4.17 -18.77
N PHE A 98 9.09 -4.40 -18.93
CA PHE A 98 8.49 -5.04 -20.09
C PHE A 98 7.41 -4.14 -20.71
N PRO A 99 7.79 -2.98 -21.30
CA PRO A 99 6.83 -2.06 -21.88
C PRO A 99 6.09 -2.68 -23.07
N GLY A 100 4.85 -2.23 -23.32
CA GLY A 100 4.06 -2.62 -24.49
C GLY A 100 3.19 -3.87 -24.34
N LEU A 101 3.16 -4.51 -23.17
CA LEU A 101 2.23 -5.63 -22.95
C LEU A 101 0.76 -5.16 -22.96
N PRO A 102 -0.16 -5.97 -23.51
CA PRO A 102 -1.59 -5.61 -23.61
C PRO A 102 -2.28 -5.51 -22.24
N SER A 103 -1.73 -6.19 -21.23
CA SER A 103 -2.24 -6.17 -19.87
C SER A 103 -1.17 -6.64 -18.88
N TYR A 104 -1.20 -6.07 -17.69
CA TYR A 104 -0.29 -6.40 -16.59
C TYR A 104 -1.04 -7.01 -15.40
N SER A 105 -2.22 -7.59 -15.63
CA SER A 105 -2.87 -8.41 -14.61
C SER A 105 -2.04 -9.65 -14.34
N LEU A 106 -2.15 -10.21 -13.13
CA LEU A 106 -1.38 -11.39 -12.74
C LEU A 106 -1.61 -12.54 -13.71
N SER A 107 -2.86 -12.79 -14.11
CA SER A 107 -3.23 -13.83 -15.09
C SER A 107 -2.57 -13.62 -16.46
N ASN A 108 -2.48 -12.38 -16.94
CA ASN A 108 -1.87 -12.09 -18.24
C ASN A 108 -0.35 -12.15 -18.18
N LEU A 109 0.27 -11.72 -17.08
CA LEU A 109 1.71 -11.90 -16.88
C LEU A 109 2.08 -13.37 -16.71
N LYS A 110 1.25 -14.16 -16.01
CA LYS A 110 1.42 -15.62 -15.93
C LYS A 110 1.44 -16.25 -17.31
N ARG A 111 0.47 -15.90 -18.16
CA ARG A 111 0.42 -16.37 -19.56
C ARG A 111 1.60 -15.87 -20.39
N HIS A 112 1.97 -14.60 -20.26
CA HIS A 112 3.06 -14.02 -21.04
C HIS A 112 4.42 -14.66 -20.73
N PHE A 113 4.64 -15.07 -19.48
CA PHE A 113 5.90 -15.67 -19.02
C PHE A 113 5.86 -17.20 -18.91
N ASP A 114 4.81 -17.85 -19.41
CA ASP A 114 4.60 -19.29 -19.29
C ASP A 114 4.73 -19.80 -17.83
N ILE A 115 4.17 -19.05 -16.88
CA ILE A 115 4.13 -19.41 -15.46
C ILE A 115 2.89 -20.27 -15.20
N TYR A 116 3.12 -21.56 -15.02
CA TYR A 116 2.11 -22.52 -14.61
C TYR A 116 2.08 -22.60 -13.07
N ALA A 117 0.90 -22.42 -12.48
CA ALA A 117 0.67 -22.72 -11.08
C ALA A 117 -0.20 -23.98 -11.04
N GLU A 118 0.26 -25.02 -10.34
CA GLU A 118 -0.57 -26.18 -10.02
C GLU A 118 -1.67 -25.70 -9.06
N ASN A 119 -2.94 -26.06 -9.31
CA ASN A 119 -4.10 -25.57 -8.56
C ASN A 119 -4.15 -26.13 -7.12
N SER A 120 -3.21 -25.72 -6.28
CA SER A 120 -3.09 -26.10 -4.89
C SER A 120 -2.95 -24.83 -4.06
N HIS A 121 -4.10 -24.27 -3.66
CA HIS A 121 -4.24 -23.07 -2.84
C HIS A 121 -4.04 -21.74 -3.60
N ARG A 122 -5.15 -21.21 -4.16
CA ARG A 122 -5.23 -19.97 -4.97
C ARG A 122 -4.37 -18.80 -4.49
N ALA A 123 -4.40 -18.49 -3.18
CA ALA A 123 -3.63 -17.35 -2.63
C ALA A 123 -2.11 -17.60 -2.59
N LEU A 124 -1.69 -18.84 -2.29
CA LEU A 124 -0.29 -19.22 -2.33
C LEU A 124 0.19 -19.30 -3.79
N ASP A 125 -0.63 -19.85 -4.69
CA ASP A 125 -0.36 -19.92 -6.13
C ASP A 125 -0.13 -18.53 -6.74
N ASP A 126 -0.97 -17.56 -6.38
CA ASP A 126 -0.82 -16.18 -6.82
C ASP A 126 0.44 -15.51 -6.21
N THR A 127 0.78 -15.87 -4.98
CA THR A 127 2.03 -15.42 -4.33
C THR A 127 3.26 -15.99 -5.05
N LEU A 128 3.28 -17.30 -5.34
CA LEU A 128 4.38 -17.96 -6.04
C LEU A 128 4.52 -17.46 -7.49
N ALA A 129 3.40 -17.22 -8.18
CA ALA A 129 3.42 -16.58 -9.49
C ALA A 129 4.00 -15.15 -9.41
N THR A 130 3.66 -14.40 -8.36
CA THR A 130 4.22 -13.07 -8.12
C THR A 130 5.74 -13.13 -7.87
N VAL A 131 6.22 -14.14 -7.13
CA VAL A 131 7.67 -14.38 -6.93
C VAL A 131 8.35 -14.64 -8.26
N GLN A 132 7.83 -15.55 -9.10
CA GLN A 132 8.42 -15.84 -10.41
C GLN A 132 8.43 -14.61 -11.34
N ILE A 133 7.37 -13.81 -11.33
CA ILE A 133 7.34 -12.55 -12.09
C ILE A 133 8.40 -11.59 -11.55
N PHE A 134 8.53 -11.48 -10.24
CA PHE A 134 9.52 -10.61 -9.61
C PHE A 134 10.95 -11.05 -9.93
N GLU A 135 11.27 -12.34 -9.89
CA GLU A 135 12.57 -12.88 -10.31
C GLU A 135 12.87 -12.57 -11.78
N ARG A 136 11.89 -12.70 -12.68
CA ARG A 136 12.06 -12.31 -14.09
C ARG A 136 12.35 -10.81 -14.26
N ILE A 137 11.68 -9.96 -13.48
CA ILE A 137 11.94 -8.51 -13.44
C ILE A 137 13.37 -8.25 -12.98
N LEU A 138 13.83 -8.93 -11.92
CA LEU A 138 15.19 -8.78 -11.39
C LEU A 138 16.24 -9.22 -12.43
N THR A 139 16.07 -10.39 -13.04
CA THR A 139 17.00 -10.93 -14.05
C THR A 139 17.08 -10.02 -15.28
N ALA A 140 15.94 -9.50 -15.77
CA ALA A 140 15.93 -8.58 -16.91
C ALA A 140 16.64 -7.24 -16.62
N GLN A 141 16.72 -6.83 -15.35
CA GLN A 141 17.38 -5.59 -14.91
C GLN A 141 18.84 -5.78 -14.53
N GLN A 142 19.27 -6.98 -14.10
CA GLN A 142 20.68 -7.27 -13.85
C GLN A 142 21.58 -7.06 -15.09
N GLY A 143 21.01 -7.05 -16.29
CA GLY A 143 21.72 -6.64 -17.51
C GLY A 143 21.92 -5.13 -17.70
N LYS A 144 21.39 -4.25 -16.81
CA LYS A 144 21.31 -2.78 -17.04
C LYS A 144 21.48 -1.83 -15.82
N ASP A 145 21.92 -2.29 -14.63
CA ASP A 145 21.99 -1.53 -13.34
C ASP A 145 20.60 -1.08 -12.77
N ASN A 146 20.23 -1.06 -11.49
CA ASN A 146 20.78 -1.40 -10.17
C ASN A 146 19.52 -1.73 -9.30
N ILE A 147 19.44 -2.86 -8.58
CA ILE A 147 18.23 -3.26 -7.81
C ILE A 147 17.78 -2.18 -6.81
N LYS A 148 18.75 -1.40 -6.28
CA LYS A 148 18.50 -0.23 -5.43
C LYS A 148 17.60 0.81 -6.10
N THR A 149 17.71 0.98 -7.42
CA THR A 149 16.88 1.89 -8.20
C THR A 149 15.44 1.37 -8.29
N LEU A 150 15.21 0.07 -8.50
CA LEU A 150 13.86 -0.52 -8.46
C LEU A 150 13.23 -0.46 -7.06
N VAL A 151 14.01 -0.70 -6.01
CA VAL A 151 13.54 -0.54 -4.62
C VAL A 151 13.20 0.93 -4.35
N ASN A 152 14.07 1.86 -4.73
CA ASN A 152 13.81 3.29 -4.57
C ASN A 152 12.63 3.77 -5.43
N HIS A 153 12.40 3.20 -6.61
CA HIS A 153 11.26 3.51 -7.47
C HIS A 153 9.95 2.85 -6.99
N GLY A 154 10.00 1.64 -6.43
CA GLY A 154 8.87 0.95 -5.84
C GLY A 154 8.38 1.65 -4.57
N VAL A 155 9.34 2.09 -3.74
CA VAL A 155 9.13 2.83 -2.48
C VAL A 155 8.70 4.28 -2.70
N ARG A 156 9.14 4.92 -3.80
CA ARG A 156 8.76 6.31 -4.15
C ARG A 156 7.72 6.34 -5.26
N GLU A 157 6.44 6.31 -4.91
CA GLU A 157 5.38 6.87 -5.78
C GLU A 157 4.08 7.21 -5.04
N THR A 158 4.20 7.77 -3.84
CA THR A 158 3.55 9.07 -3.67
C THR A 158 4.35 10.02 -4.55
N LYS A 159 3.77 10.55 -5.64
CA LYS A 159 4.29 11.78 -6.24
C LYS A 159 4.13 12.83 -5.15
N LEU A 160 5.09 12.96 -4.27
CA LEU A 160 5.09 14.06 -3.32
C LEU A 160 5.39 15.32 -4.12
N PRO A 161 4.79 16.46 -3.77
CA PRO A 161 5.24 17.74 -4.27
C PRO A 161 6.76 17.91 -4.06
N GLN A 162 7.43 18.67 -4.91
CA GLN A 162 8.91 18.68 -5.02
C GLN A 162 9.62 18.91 -3.67
N ASN A 163 8.97 19.62 -2.74
CA ASN A 163 9.54 20.01 -1.45
C ASN A 163 8.99 19.23 -0.23
N ILE A 164 8.09 18.25 -0.43
CA ILE A 164 7.55 17.43 0.66
C ILE A 164 8.26 16.08 0.71
N THR A 165 8.91 15.79 1.83
CA THR A 165 9.52 14.48 2.08
C THR A 165 8.52 13.48 2.66
N LEU A 166 8.77 12.20 2.45
CA LEU A 166 7.95 11.13 3.01
C LEU A 166 7.99 11.13 4.55
N GLU A 167 9.14 11.48 5.13
CA GLU A 167 9.34 11.64 6.57
C GLU A 167 8.44 12.74 7.16
N ARG A 168 8.38 13.90 6.48
CA ARG A 168 7.50 15.01 6.86
C ARG A 168 6.03 14.59 6.84
N LEU A 169 5.62 13.85 5.81
CA LEU A 169 4.26 13.34 5.67
C LEU A 169 3.91 12.30 6.73
N HIS A 170 4.85 11.42 7.12
CA HIS A 170 4.65 10.47 8.21
C HIS A 170 4.61 11.14 9.59
N ALA A 171 5.25 12.29 9.77
CA ALA A 171 5.20 13.06 11.01
C ALA A 171 3.85 13.81 11.21
N ALA A 172 2.95 13.79 10.22
CA ALA A 172 1.60 14.32 10.38
C ALA A 172 0.77 13.43 11.34
N PRO A 173 -0.15 14.01 12.13
CA PRO A 173 -0.89 13.25 13.14
C PRO A 173 -1.97 12.36 12.52
N ASP A 174 -2.19 11.21 13.15
CA ASP A 174 -3.38 10.36 12.97
C ASP A 174 -4.58 10.88 13.78
N ALA A 175 -4.87 12.17 13.64
CA ALA A 175 -5.90 12.84 14.43
C ALA A 175 -6.87 13.61 13.53
N CYS A 176 -8.04 13.89 14.10
CA CYS A 176 -9.00 14.80 13.50
C CYS A 176 -8.46 16.23 13.52
N GLY A 177 -8.67 16.99 12.45
CA GLY A 177 -8.19 18.35 12.37
C GLY A 177 -8.35 19.00 11.02
N VAL A 178 -7.86 20.23 10.96
CA VAL A 178 -7.76 21.04 9.74
C VAL A 178 -6.32 21.00 9.27
N TYR A 179 -6.09 20.86 7.96
CA TYR A 179 -4.78 20.94 7.35
C TYR A 179 -4.77 21.99 6.24
N TYR A 180 -3.61 22.61 6.08
CA TYR A 180 -3.35 23.71 5.16
C TYR A 180 -2.21 23.29 4.24
N LEU A 181 -2.40 23.42 2.94
CA LEU A 181 -1.33 23.26 1.96
C LEU A 181 -0.81 24.63 1.56
N HIS A 182 0.50 24.79 1.58
CA HIS A 182 1.20 26.04 1.33
C HIS A 182 1.94 25.99 0.00
N ASP A 183 2.03 27.11 -0.70
CA ASP A 183 2.93 27.27 -1.85
C ASP A 183 4.38 27.55 -1.43
N GLU A 184 5.28 27.79 -2.38
CA GLU A 184 6.69 28.10 -2.13
C GLU A 184 6.92 29.40 -1.33
N ARG A 185 5.93 30.29 -1.29
CA ARG A 185 5.98 31.57 -0.57
C ARG A 185 5.40 31.45 0.84
N GLY A 186 4.84 30.30 1.19
CA GLY A 186 4.18 30.05 2.48
C GLY A 186 2.72 30.52 2.50
N GLU A 187 2.11 30.83 1.35
CA GLU A 187 0.70 31.19 1.27
C GLU A 187 -0.19 29.95 1.21
N VAL A 188 -1.32 29.98 1.93
CA VAL A 188 -2.28 28.89 1.97
C VAL A 188 -3.03 28.82 0.64
N ILE A 189 -2.82 27.74 -0.11
CA ILE A 189 -3.49 27.48 -1.40
C ILE A 189 -4.62 26.46 -1.30
N TYR A 190 -4.71 25.73 -0.19
CA TYR A 190 -5.78 24.78 0.05
C TYR A 190 -5.98 24.55 1.56
N VAL A 191 -7.24 24.48 1.97
CA VAL A 191 -7.66 24.10 3.32
C VAL A 191 -8.53 22.87 3.23
N GLY A 192 -8.24 21.86 4.05
CA GLY A 192 -9.02 20.65 4.13
C GLY A 192 -9.26 20.20 5.57
N LYS A 193 -10.35 19.45 5.76
CA LYS A 193 -10.73 18.87 7.06
C LYS A 193 -10.70 17.36 6.94
N SER A 194 -10.29 16.68 8.00
CA SER A 194 -10.30 15.21 8.03
C SER A 194 -10.42 14.69 9.44
N LEU A 195 -11.03 13.51 9.58
CA LEU A 195 -10.95 12.70 10.79
C LEU A 195 -9.54 12.10 10.99
N ASN A 196 -8.74 12.04 9.94
CA ASN A 196 -7.33 11.67 9.98
C ASN A 196 -6.55 12.53 8.97
N ILE A 197 -5.82 13.52 9.47
CA ILE A 197 -5.04 14.48 8.67
C ILE A 197 -4.00 13.75 7.82
N ARG A 198 -3.20 12.86 8.43
CA ARG A 198 -2.14 12.12 7.72
C ARG A 198 -2.69 11.34 6.53
N LYS A 199 -3.72 10.53 6.75
CA LYS A 199 -4.39 9.76 5.68
C LYS A 199 -4.85 10.67 4.55
N ARG A 200 -5.42 11.82 4.87
CA ARG A 200 -5.96 12.74 3.86
C ARG A 200 -4.87 13.43 3.03
N LEU A 201 -3.77 13.81 3.66
CA LEU A 201 -2.59 14.32 2.95
C LEU A 201 -2.00 13.26 2.01
N PHE A 202 -1.92 12.00 2.47
CA PHE A 202 -1.53 10.88 1.61
C PHE A 202 -2.47 10.72 0.40
N GLU A 203 -3.78 10.81 0.60
CA GLU A 203 -4.76 10.74 -0.49
C GLU A 203 -4.59 11.87 -1.51
N HIS A 204 -4.40 13.12 -1.05
CA HIS A 204 -4.15 14.26 -1.94
C HIS A 204 -2.87 14.09 -2.76
N PHE A 205 -1.79 13.64 -2.14
CA PHE A 205 -0.51 13.47 -2.83
C PHE A 205 -0.42 12.16 -3.62
N ALA A 206 -1.32 11.20 -3.38
CA ALA A 206 -1.48 9.99 -4.18
C ALA A 206 -2.47 10.17 -5.36
N ASP A 207 -3.29 11.23 -5.39
CA ASP A 207 -4.28 11.46 -6.44
C ASP A 207 -3.61 11.67 -7.82
N GLN A 208 -3.87 10.77 -8.77
CA GLN A 208 -3.30 10.80 -10.12
C GLN A 208 -4.22 11.47 -11.15
N THR A 209 -5.36 12.02 -10.72
CA THR A 209 -6.24 12.81 -11.60
C THR A 209 -5.56 14.12 -12.04
N PRO A 210 -6.00 14.75 -13.15
CA PRO A 210 -5.51 16.07 -13.54
C PRO A 210 -5.69 17.14 -12.45
N LYS A 211 -6.72 16.99 -11.61
CA LYS A 211 -6.96 17.82 -10.43
C LYS A 211 -5.90 17.61 -9.35
N GLY A 212 -5.57 16.35 -9.05
CA GLY A 212 -4.49 15.99 -8.13
C GLY A 212 -3.11 16.44 -8.62
N GLU A 213 -2.82 16.34 -9.92
CA GLU A 213 -1.57 16.84 -10.50
C GLU A 213 -1.44 18.37 -10.36
N LYS A 214 -2.51 19.12 -10.68
CA LYS A 214 -2.54 20.58 -10.53
C LYS A 214 -2.36 21.01 -9.07
N MET A 215 -3.01 20.30 -8.15
CA MET A 215 -2.86 20.54 -6.72
C MET A 215 -1.42 20.30 -6.27
N ARG A 216 -0.83 19.14 -6.60
CA ARG A 216 0.56 18.83 -6.24
C ARG A 216 1.58 19.82 -6.80
N ALA A 217 1.37 20.29 -8.02
CA ALA A 217 2.30 21.20 -8.68
C ALA A 217 2.43 22.55 -7.94
N GLY A 218 1.40 22.97 -7.20
CA GLY A 218 1.42 24.23 -6.45
C GLY A 218 1.83 24.11 -4.98
N VAL A 219 1.95 22.90 -4.44
CA VAL A 219 2.20 22.68 -3.01
C VAL A 219 3.70 22.59 -2.74
N ALA A 220 4.21 23.37 -1.80
CA ALA A 220 5.58 23.27 -1.30
C ALA A 220 5.66 22.71 0.13
N ASP A 221 4.66 22.97 0.98
CA ASP A 221 4.62 22.45 2.36
C ASP A 221 3.18 22.27 2.86
N PHE A 222 3.00 21.76 4.08
CA PHE A 222 1.72 21.70 4.77
C PHE A 222 1.85 21.96 6.28
N SER A 223 0.76 22.48 6.86
CA SER A 223 0.59 22.62 8.31
C SER A 223 -0.77 22.08 8.75
N TYR A 224 -0.98 21.92 10.05
CA TYR A 224 -2.21 21.34 10.58
C TYR A 224 -2.52 21.84 11.99
N GLU A 225 -3.80 21.80 12.32
CA GLU A 225 -4.33 22.04 13.66
C GLU A 225 -5.23 20.87 14.06
N ILE A 226 -4.91 20.24 15.20
CA ILE A 226 -5.68 19.10 15.71
C ILE A 226 -6.95 19.63 16.36
N THR A 227 -8.10 19.11 15.94
CA THR A 227 -9.41 19.46 16.51
C THR A 227 -9.98 18.24 17.20
N GLY A 228 -10.43 18.39 18.45
CA GLY A 228 -10.97 17.28 19.26
C GLY A 228 -12.24 16.63 18.70
N SER A 229 -12.91 17.25 17.73
CA SER A 229 -14.04 16.68 16.98
C SER A 229 -14.27 17.41 15.66
N GLU A 230 -14.96 16.76 14.73
CA GLU A 230 -15.39 17.36 13.45
C GLU A 230 -16.21 18.64 13.64
N LEU A 231 -17.00 18.72 14.73
CA LEU A 231 -17.79 19.89 15.09
C LEU A 231 -16.91 21.12 15.39
N VAL A 232 -15.73 20.91 16.00
CA VAL A 232 -14.77 21.98 16.32
C VAL A 232 -14.03 22.44 15.06
N ALA A 233 -13.73 21.52 14.14
CA ALA A 233 -13.17 21.86 12.82
C ALA A 233 -14.15 22.68 11.95
N LEU A 234 -15.46 22.53 12.15
CA LEU A 234 -16.48 23.35 11.48
C LEU A 234 -16.55 24.79 12.04
N LEU A 235 -16.27 24.97 13.33
CA LEU A 235 -16.28 26.30 13.98
C LEU A 235 -15.02 27.12 13.67
N LEU A 236 -13.85 26.50 13.58
CA LEU A 236 -12.58 27.17 13.25
C LEU A 236 -12.58 27.82 11.86
N ASP A 237 -13.27 27.20 10.90
CA ASP A 237 -13.37 27.67 9.51
C ASP A 237 -14.13 29.00 9.39
N HIS A 238 -15.05 29.30 10.31
CA HIS A 238 -15.77 30.58 10.33
C HIS A 238 -14.94 31.74 10.89
N VAL A 239 -13.82 31.45 11.57
CA VAL A 239 -12.95 32.49 12.17
C VAL A 239 -11.90 32.98 11.16
N PHE A 240 -11.50 32.15 10.20
CA PHE A 240 -10.46 32.46 9.20
C PHE A 240 -11.01 32.73 7.78
N GLY A 241 -12.34 32.74 7.61
CA GLY A 241 -13.02 32.89 6.32
C GLY A 241 -13.19 34.32 5.77
N HIS A 242 -12.49 35.33 6.31
CA HIS A 242 -12.42 36.68 5.72
C HIS A 242 -11.08 37.36 6.03
N ALA A 243 -10.13 37.21 5.09
CA ALA A 243 -9.11 38.20 4.76
C ALA A 243 -8.63 37.95 3.33
#